data_AF-A0A4Z1DED3-F1
#
_entry.id   AF-A0A4Z1DED3-F1
#
_cell.length_a   1.000
_cell.length_b   1.000
_cell.length_c   1.000
_cell.angle_alpha   90.00
_cell.angle_beta   90.00
_cell.angle_gamma   90.00
#
_symmetry.space_group_name_H-M   'P 1'
#
loop_
_entity.id
_entity.type
_entity.pdbx_description
1 polymer ?
#
loop_
_entity_poly.entity_id
_entity_poly.type
_entity_poly.pdbx_seq_one_letter_code
_entity_poly.pdbx_strand_id
1 'polypeptide(L)'
;MAGSNGKQKTVRDMILSLALIGIAAAVIYVFVPHDDHKPDLPRVDYTVETTTARRAVSYPVAAPEGLPDTWKATSVRFRGEESDRWHLGFQDPEGQYVQVEQSTQKRSDFIEQATQGSSATKRTEKIDGRTWTRYSGGRYDALVLEDTPGSTTVVSGTASFDRLTTMASALKMA
;
A
#
# COMPACT_ATOMS: atom_id res chain seq x y z
N MET A 1 32.41 -12.75 65.84
CA MET A 1 31.83 -13.50 64.71
C MET A 1 31.27 -12.50 63.70
N ALA A 2 31.53 -12.71 62.41
CA ALA A 2 31.34 -11.74 61.32
C ALA A 2 29.86 -11.57 60.90
N GLY A 3 29.42 -10.32 60.76
CA GLY A 3 28.06 -9.97 60.31
C GLY A 3 27.96 -9.95 58.78
N SER A 4 27.11 -10.82 58.22
CA SER A 4 26.89 -11.02 56.79
C SER A 4 25.97 -9.96 56.14
N ASN A 5 26.32 -8.67 56.20
CA ASN A 5 25.44 -7.60 55.70
C ASN A 5 25.71 -7.15 54.24
N GLY A 6 26.65 -7.78 53.52
CA GLY A 6 27.01 -7.39 52.15
C GLY A 6 26.07 -7.91 51.05
N LYS A 7 25.56 -9.14 51.19
CA LYS A 7 24.77 -9.82 50.13
C LYS A 7 23.31 -9.36 50.05
N GLN A 8 22.72 -8.92 51.17
CA GLN A 8 21.34 -8.40 51.17
C GLN A 8 21.23 -7.00 50.55
N LYS A 9 22.29 -6.19 50.64
CA LYS A 9 22.33 -4.87 50.00
C LYS A 9 22.33 -5.00 48.48
N THR A 10 23.20 -5.83 47.92
CA THR A 10 23.27 -6.05 46.47
C THR A 10 21.97 -6.62 45.90
N VAL A 11 21.32 -7.57 46.58
CA VAL A 11 20.02 -8.12 46.13
C VAL A 11 18.91 -7.08 46.24
N ARG A 12 18.85 -6.29 47.32
CA ARG A 12 17.88 -5.18 47.45
C ARG A 12 18.09 -4.13 46.36
N ASP A 13 19.33 -3.76 46.09
CA ASP A 13 19.66 -2.76 45.08
C ASP A 13 19.35 -3.28 43.67
N MET A 14 19.50 -4.59 43.42
CA MET A 14 19.09 -5.23 42.18
C MET A 14 17.57 -5.26 41.99
N ILE A 15 16.81 -5.52 43.05
CA ILE A 15 15.35 -5.51 43.00
C ILE A 15 14.84 -4.08 42.82
N LEU A 16 15.47 -3.11 43.48
CA LEU A 16 15.14 -1.69 43.33
C LEU A 16 15.47 -1.17 41.92
N SER A 17 16.60 -1.57 41.34
CA SER A 17 16.93 -1.19 39.96
C SER A 17 15.99 -1.85 38.94
N LEU A 18 15.63 -3.12 39.14
CA LEU A 18 14.64 -3.80 38.29
C LEU A 18 13.25 -3.16 38.39
N ALA A 19 12.82 -2.79 39.60
CA ALA A 19 11.56 -2.09 39.81
C ALA A 19 11.58 -0.71 39.14
N LEU A 20 12.68 0.04 39.24
CA LEU A 20 12.83 1.34 38.60
C LEU A 20 12.77 1.23 37.06
N ILE A 21 13.46 0.25 36.49
CA ILE A 21 13.42 -0.02 35.05
C ILE A 21 12.02 -0.47 34.62
N GLY A 22 11.34 -1.30 35.43
CA GLY A 22 9.97 -1.72 35.18
C GLY A 22 8.97 -0.56 35.18
N ILE A 23 9.12 0.38 36.12
CA ILE A 23 8.31 1.60 36.16
C ILE A 23 8.59 2.46 34.94
N ALA A 24 9.86 2.65 34.56
CA ALA A 24 10.21 3.40 33.36
C ALA A 24 9.62 2.76 32.08
N ALA A 25 9.68 1.43 31.97
CA ALA A 25 9.07 0.68 30.86
C ALA A 25 7.54 0.80 30.86
N ALA A 26 6.89 0.76 32.02
CA ALA A 26 5.45 0.94 32.14
C ALA A 26 5.01 2.38 31.77
N VAL A 27 5.79 3.38 32.16
CA VAL A 27 5.58 4.78 31.74
C VAL A 27 5.72 4.87 30.22
N ILE A 28 6.80 4.36 29.62
CA ILE A 28 6.95 4.35 28.17
C ILE A 28 5.77 3.63 27.51
N TYR A 29 5.34 2.49 28.05
CA TYR A 29 4.21 1.74 27.52
C TYR A 29 2.89 2.54 27.58
N VAL A 30 2.59 3.21 28.69
CA VAL A 30 1.37 4.01 28.84
C VAL A 30 1.39 5.26 27.96
N PHE A 31 2.56 5.86 27.76
CA PHE A 31 2.72 7.10 26.97
C PHE A 31 2.94 6.86 25.48
N VAL A 32 3.36 5.66 25.07
CA VAL A 32 3.35 5.25 23.66
C VAL A 32 1.90 4.94 23.30
N PRO A 33 1.31 5.65 22.32
CA PRO A 33 -0.04 5.35 21.86
C PRO A 33 -0.08 3.92 21.32
N HIS A 34 -0.76 3.04 22.06
CA HIS A 34 -1.09 1.69 21.59
C HIS A 34 -2.44 1.78 20.90
N ASP A 35 -2.47 2.46 19.75
CA ASP A 35 -3.64 2.44 18.91
C ASP A 35 -3.69 1.08 18.22
N ASP A 36 -4.37 0.12 18.85
CA ASP A 36 -4.79 -1.18 18.26
C ASP A 36 -5.83 -1.00 17.14
N HIS A 37 -6.00 0.22 16.65
CA HIS A 37 -6.93 0.57 15.59
C HIS A 37 -6.13 0.72 14.31
N LYS A 38 -6.48 -0.09 13.29
CA LYS A 38 -5.98 0.06 11.92
C LYS A 38 -6.01 1.57 11.60
N PRO A 39 -4.88 2.19 11.21
CA PRO A 39 -4.82 3.62 11.01
C PRO A 39 -5.97 4.01 10.07
N ASP A 40 -6.88 4.86 10.56
CA ASP A 40 -7.95 5.40 9.75
C ASP A 40 -7.31 6.38 8.78
N LEU A 41 -6.87 5.85 7.63
CA LEU A 41 -6.24 6.63 6.59
C LEU A 41 -7.29 7.62 6.08
N PRO A 42 -7.03 8.94 6.13
CA PRO A 42 -8.00 9.93 5.70
C PRO A 42 -8.37 9.68 4.24
N ARG A 43 -9.67 9.64 3.95
CA ARG A 43 -10.17 9.49 2.59
C ARG A 43 -9.75 10.71 1.78
N VAL A 44 -8.99 10.49 0.72
CA VAL A 44 -8.57 11.54 -0.22
C VAL A 44 -9.56 11.59 -1.38
N ASP A 45 -10.07 12.77 -1.71
CA ASP A 45 -10.77 12.98 -2.98
C ASP A 45 -9.74 13.01 -4.10
N TYR A 46 -9.94 12.21 -5.15
CA TYR A 46 -9.04 12.08 -6.29
C TYR A 46 -9.63 12.67 -7.58
N THR A 47 -10.82 13.27 -7.52
CA THR A 47 -11.56 13.75 -8.69
C THR A 47 -10.84 14.90 -9.39
N VAL A 48 -10.27 15.82 -8.62
CA VAL A 48 -9.57 17.01 -9.14
C VAL A 48 -8.26 16.60 -9.83
N GLU A 49 -7.50 15.73 -9.19
CA GLU A 49 -6.22 15.21 -9.68
C GLU A 49 -6.43 14.33 -10.91
N THR A 50 -7.47 13.49 -10.91
CA THR A 50 -7.84 12.69 -12.09
C THR A 50 -8.18 13.59 -13.27
N THR A 51 -8.99 14.64 -13.04
CA THR A 51 -9.36 15.60 -14.09
C THR A 51 -8.13 16.34 -14.62
N THR A 52 -7.18 16.69 -13.73
CA THR A 52 -5.93 17.34 -14.10
C THR A 52 -5.03 16.41 -14.91
N ALA A 53 -4.84 15.17 -14.46
CA ALA A 53 -4.05 14.16 -15.15
C ALA A 53 -4.62 13.88 -16.56
N ARG A 54 -5.94 13.70 -16.68
CA ARG A 54 -6.63 13.49 -17.96
C ARG A 54 -6.40 14.60 -18.98
N ARG A 55 -6.18 15.83 -18.52
CA ARG A 55 -5.87 16.98 -19.40
C ARG A 55 -4.39 17.09 -19.72
N ALA A 56 -3.52 16.55 -18.87
CA ALA A 56 -2.08 16.68 -18.99
C ALA A 56 -1.44 15.58 -19.84
N VAL A 57 -2.02 14.38 -19.86
CA VAL A 57 -1.41 13.21 -20.50
C VAL A 57 -2.12 12.80 -21.79
N SER A 58 -1.40 12.09 -22.66
CA SER A 58 -1.93 11.63 -23.96
C SER A 58 -2.55 10.23 -23.93
N TYR A 59 -2.59 9.58 -22.77
CA TYR A 59 -3.18 8.24 -22.58
C TYR A 59 -4.45 8.33 -21.72
N PRO A 60 -5.40 7.38 -21.83
CA PRO A 60 -6.60 7.40 -21.00
C PRO A 60 -6.26 7.07 -19.55
N VAL A 61 -6.55 7.99 -18.63
CA VAL A 61 -6.23 7.84 -17.21
C VAL A 61 -7.25 6.93 -16.54
N ALA A 62 -6.73 5.90 -15.88
CA ALA A 62 -7.48 4.89 -15.15
C ALA A 62 -7.88 5.43 -13.77
N ALA A 63 -9.19 5.60 -13.57
CA ALA A 63 -9.75 5.85 -12.25
C ALA A 63 -10.94 4.91 -12.02
N PRO A 64 -11.10 4.34 -10.82
CA PRO A 64 -12.25 3.50 -10.53
C PRO A 64 -13.52 4.35 -10.42
N GLU A 65 -14.62 3.84 -10.97
CA GLU A 65 -15.96 4.42 -10.81
C GLU A 65 -16.93 3.36 -10.27
N GLY A 66 -17.80 3.75 -9.34
CA GLY A 66 -18.80 2.84 -8.77
C GLY A 66 -18.28 1.83 -7.74
N LEU A 67 -17.07 2.03 -7.18
CA LEU A 67 -16.62 1.25 -6.02
C LEU A 67 -17.49 1.56 -4.79
N PRO A 68 -17.82 0.56 -3.95
CA PRO A 68 -18.51 0.80 -2.68
C PRO A 68 -17.70 1.69 -1.73
N ASP A 69 -18.39 2.43 -0.85
CA ASP A 69 -17.78 3.29 0.17
C ASP A 69 -16.82 2.58 1.13
N THR A 70 -16.84 1.25 1.19
CA THR A 70 -15.88 0.48 1.96
C THR A 70 -14.46 0.55 1.40
N TRP A 71 -14.30 0.95 0.14
CA TRP A 71 -13.00 1.25 -0.46
C TRP A 71 -12.61 2.68 -0.15
N LYS A 72 -11.47 2.87 0.50
CA LYS A 72 -10.97 4.20 0.88
C LYS A 72 -9.80 4.58 -0.01
N ALA A 73 -9.92 5.67 -0.78
CA ALA A 73 -8.76 6.25 -1.47
C ALA A 73 -7.81 6.85 -0.43
N THR A 74 -6.55 6.40 -0.44
CA THR A 74 -5.54 6.78 0.56
C THR A 74 -4.48 7.71 -0.01
N SER A 75 -4.29 7.70 -1.32
CA SER A 75 -3.29 8.54 -1.99
C SER A 75 -3.63 8.74 -3.45
N VAL A 76 -3.43 9.96 -3.95
CA VAL A 76 -3.51 10.29 -5.38
C VAL A 76 -2.30 11.13 -5.74
N ARG A 77 -1.62 10.79 -6.83
CA ARG A 77 -0.44 11.52 -7.31
C ARG A 77 -0.38 11.49 -8.83
N PHE A 78 -0.07 12.63 -9.41
CA PHE A 78 0.27 12.76 -10.81
C PHE A 78 1.65 13.41 -10.93
N ARG A 79 2.53 12.83 -11.76
CA ARG A 79 3.89 13.33 -12.01
C ARG A 79 4.16 13.38 -13.52
N GLY A 80 3.89 14.52 -14.15
CA GLY A 80 4.14 14.73 -15.59
C GLY A 80 5.61 14.60 -15.97
N GLU A 81 6.52 15.16 -15.14
CA GLU A 81 7.96 15.16 -15.42
C GLU A 81 8.61 13.77 -15.34
N GLU A 82 7.94 12.81 -14.69
CA GLU A 82 8.45 11.45 -14.45
C GLU A 82 7.72 10.45 -15.35
N SER A 83 7.82 10.64 -16.67
CA SER A 83 7.15 9.80 -17.68
C SER A 83 5.63 9.71 -17.47
N ASP A 84 5.01 10.88 -17.22
CA ASP A 84 3.57 11.01 -17.02
C ASP A 84 3.02 9.93 -16.09
N ARG A 85 3.53 9.89 -14.85
CA ARG A 85 3.16 8.83 -13.90
C ARG A 85 1.88 9.20 -13.17
N TRP A 86 0.90 8.32 -13.27
CA TRP A 86 -0.34 8.35 -12.52
C TRP A 86 -0.32 7.29 -11.42
N HIS A 87 -0.67 7.68 -10.21
CA HIS A 87 -0.76 6.80 -9.06
C HIS A 87 -2.03 7.10 -8.27
N LEU A 88 -2.78 6.03 -7.98
CA LEU A 88 -3.95 6.09 -7.13
C LEU A 88 -3.95 4.88 -6.18
N GLY A 89 -3.82 5.14 -4.89
CA GLY A 89 -3.79 4.14 -3.82
C GLY A 89 -5.11 4.08 -3.06
N PHE A 90 -5.49 2.87 -2.70
CA PHE A 90 -6.69 2.52 -1.96
C PHE A 90 -6.38 1.54 -0.84
N GLN A 91 -7.24 1.58 0.17
CA GLN A 91 -7.42 0.54 1.14
C GLN A 91 -8.74 -0.18 0.85
N ASP A 92 -8.68 -1.51 0.78
CA ASP A 92 -9.84 -2.37 0.61
C ASP A 92 -10.62 -2.54 1.92
N PRO A 93 -11.81 -3.18 1.90
CA PRO A 93 -12.63 -3.38 3.10
C PRO A 93 -11.97 -4.21 4.22
N GLU A 94 -10.96 -5.02 3.87
CA GLU A 94 -10.19 -5.84 4.81
C GLU A 94 -8.97 -5.10 5.35
N GLY A 95 -8.71 -3.88 4.87
CA GLY A 95 -7.57 -3.06 5.24
C GLY A 95 -6.31 -3.34 4.42
N GLN A 96 -6.41 -4.13 3.35
CA GLN A 96 -5.32 -4.41 2.43
C GLN A 96 -5.12 -3.27 1.44
N TYR A 97 -3.88 -3.10 1.00
CA TYR A 97 -3.51 -2.04 0.09
C TYR A 97 -3.71 -2.48 -1.36
N VAL A 98 -4.27 -1.60 -2.18
CA VAL A 98 -4.44 -1.73 -3.62
C VAL A 98 -4.05 -0.42 -4.28
N GLN A 99 -3.27 -0.47 -5.34
CA GLN A 99 -2.89 0.70 -6.11
C GLN A 99 -3.12 0.50 -7.60
N VAL A 100 -3.42 1.60 -8.27
CA VAL A 100 -3.52 1.73 -9.72
C VAL A 100 -2.38 2.64 -10.15
N GLU A 101 -1.48 2.11 -10.96
CA GLU A 101 -0.31 2.82 -11.49
C GLU A 101 -0.43 2.86 -13.02
N GLN A 102 -0.17 4.01 -13.62
CA GLN A 102 0.05 4.13 -15.06
C GLN A 102 1.26 5.00 -15.36
N SER A 103 1.98 4.67 -16.42
CA SER A 103 3.10 5.50 -16.89
C SER A 103 3.40 5.24 -18.37
N THR A 104 4.02 6.23 -19.02
CA THR A 104 4.62 6.13 -20.36
C THR A 104 6.06 5.60 -20.34
N GLN A 105 6.63 5.33 -19.16
CA GLN A 105 7.96 4.76 -18.98
C GLN A 105 8.09 3.40 -19.70
N LYS A 106 9.32 3.00 -20.02
CA LYS A 106 9.65 1.65 -20.48
C LYS A 106 8.96 0.59 -19.61
N ARG A 107 8.13 -0.23 -20.26
CA ARG A 107 7.21 -1.18 -19.64
C ARG A 107 7.85 -2.11 -18.62
N SER A 108 8.97 -2.76 -18.95
CA SER A 108 9.64 -3.71 -18.05
C SER A 108 10.00 -3.07 -16.73
N ASP A 109 10.58 -1.87 -16.79
CA ASP A 109 11.12 -1.15 -15.65
C ASP A 109 9.97 -0.62 -14.79
N PHE A 110 8.90 -0.15 -15.44
CA PHE A 110 7.69 0.30 -14.76
C PHE A 110 6.95 -0.84 -14.03
N ILE A 111 6.78 -2.00 -14.69
CA ILE A 111 6.13 -3.16 -14.08
C ILE A 111 6.93 -3.63 -12.86
N GLU A 112 8.25 -3.72 -12.96
CA GLU A 112 9.10 -4.12 -11.83
C GLU A 112 8.91 -3.18 -10.63
N GLN A 113 8.88 -1.86 -10.86
CA GLN A 113 8.64 -0.86 -9.82
C GLN A 113 7.23 -0.92 -9.24
N ALA A 114 6.20 -0.99 -10.09
CA ALA A 114 4.80 -0.96 -9.68
C ALA A 114 4.38 -2.24 -8.96
N THR A 115 4.98 -3.38 -9.32
CA THR A 115 4.70 -4.68 -8.68
C THR A 115 5.66 -5.01 -7.53
N GLN A 116 6.68 -4.17 -7.32
CA GLN A 116 7.69 -4.36 -6.26
C GLN A 116 8.34 -5.76 -6.35
N GLY A 117 8.85 -6.08 -7.55
CA GLY A 117 9.63 -7.30 -7.80
C GLY A 117 8.82 -8.56 -8.15
N SER A 118 7.54 -8.44 -8.49
CA SER A 118 6.77 -9.61 -8.96
C SER A 118 7.08 -9.95 -10.41
N SER A 119 6.90 -11.23 -10.73
CA SER A 119 7.16 -11.77 -12.07
C SER A 119 5.87 -12.21 -12.75
N ALA A 120 5.84 -12.11 -14.08
CA ALA A 120 4.72 -12.55 -14.90
C ALA A 120 4.45 -14.04 -14.67
N THR A 121 3.19 -14.37 -14.40
CA THR A 121 2.74 -15.75 -14.35
C THR A 121 2.22 -16.20 -15.72
N LYS A 122 1.95 -17.50 -15.87
CA LYS A 122 1.29 -18.03 -17.07
C LYS A 122 -0.22 -17.77 -17.10
N ARG A 123 -0.78 -17.08 -16.10
CA ARG A 123 -2.22 -16.84 -15.96
C ARG A 123 -2.59 -15.46 -16.47
N THR A 124 -3.60 -15.42 -17.32
CA THR A 124 -4.26 -14.19 -17.75
C THR A 124 -5.73 -14.24 -17.38
N GLU A 125 -6.34 -13.08 -17.18
CA GLU A 125 -7.75 -12.92 -16.88
C GLU A 125 -8.36 -11.85 -17.78
N LYS A 126 -9.59 -12.09 -18.22
CA LYS A 126 -10.35 -11.09 -18.96
C LYS A 126 -11.26 -10.34 -18.00
N ILE A 127 -10.98 -9.06 -17.78
CA ILE A 127 -11.71 -8.19 -16.85
C ILE A 127 -12.20 -6.99 -17.63
N ASP A 128 -13.52 -6.80 -17.67
CA ASP A 128 -14.17 -5.70 -18.41
C ASP A 128 -13.65 -5.55 -19.84
N GLY A 129 -13.63 -6.67 -20.58
CA GLY A 129 -13.18 -6.72 -21.98
C GLY A 129 -11.66 -6.68 -22.20
N ARG A 130 -10.87 -6.37 -21.15
CA ARG A 130 -9.41 -6.19 -21.21
C ARG A 130 -8.69 -7.45 -20.69
N THR A 131 -7.57 -7.79 -21.31
CA THR A 131 -6.75 -8.94 -20.90
C THR A 131 -5.67 -8.50 -19.92
N TRP A 132 -5.73 -9.00 -18.70
CA TRP A 132 -4.78 -8.72 -17.63
C TRP A 132 -3.89 -9.93 -17.40
N THR A 133 -2.59 -9.71 -17.31
CA THR A 133 -1.63 -10.75 -16.93
C THR A 133 -1.41 -10.70 -15.42
N ARG A 134 -1.50 -11.86 -14.75
CA ARG A 134 -1.19 -11.96 -13.33
C ARG A 134 0.32 -11.96 -13.10
N TYR A 135 0.76 -11.17 -12.13
CA TYR A 135 2.12 -11.11 -11.62
C TYR A 135 2.09 -11.46 -10.14
N SER A 136 3.05 -12.28 -9.70
CA SER A 136 3.16 -12.72 -8.31
C SER A 136 4.61 -13.00 -7.91
N GLY A 137 4.83 -13.29 -6.62
CA GLY A 137 6.12 -13.75 -6.09
C GLY A 137 7.06 -12.63 -5.63
N GLY A 138 6.67 -11.37 -5.82
CA GLY A 138 7.31 -10.20 -5.21
C GLY A 138 6.57 -9.73 -3.96
N ARG A 139 6.73 -8.44 -3.62
CA ARG A 139 6.03 -7.84 -2.48
C ARG A 139 4.54 -7.64 -2.73
N TYR A 140 4.15 -7.35 -3.98
CA TYR A 140 2.75 -7.14 -4.36
C TYR A 140 2.32 -8.12 -5.44
N ASP A 141 1.16 -8.75 -5.24
CA ASP A 141 0.46 -9.37 -6.35
C ASP A 141 -0.05 -8.27 -7.28
N ALA A 142 -0.13 -8.57 -8.58
CA ALA A 142 -0.53 -7.57 -9.55
C ALA A 142 -1.26 -8.14 -10.76
N LEU A 143 -2.08 -7.29 -11.35
CA LEU A 143 -2.71 -7.44 -12.64
C LEU A 143 -2.12 -6.36 -13.55
N VAL A 144 -1.48 -6.79 -14.64
CA VAL A 144 -0.82 -5.89 -15.60
C VAL A 144 -1.61 -5.88 -16.91
N LEU A 145 -1.94 -4.70 -17.40
CA LEU A 145 -2.55 -4.45 -18.70
C LEU A 145 -1.54 -3.72 -19.60
N GLU A 146 -0.99 -4.47 -20.55
CA GLU A 146 0.04 -3.97 -21.48
C GLU A 146 -0.53 -3.26 -22.70
N ASP A 147 -1.77 -3.59 -23.08
CA ASP A 147 -2.44 -3.08 -24.29
C ASP A 147 -3.14 -1.72 -24.06
N THR A 148 -2.73 -0.96 -23.05
CA THR A 148 -3.27 0.40 -22.85
C THR A 148 -2.64 1.34 -23.88
N PRO A 149 -3.42 2.11 -24.66
CA PRO A 149 -2.86 3.02 -25.66
C PRO A 149 -1.94 4.06 -25.00
N GLY A 150 -0.65 4.03 -25.34
CA GLY A 150 0.34 5.02 -24.89
C GLY A 150 0.84 4.86 -23.46
N SER A 151 0.38 3.88 -22.68
CA SER A 151 0.85 3.65 -21.31
C SER A 151 0.83 2.17 -20.93
N THR A 152 1.43 1.83 -19.79
CA THR A 152 1.20 0.53 -19.14
C THR A 152 0.35 0.76 -17.91
N THR A 153 -0.70 -0.04 -17.70
CA THR A 153 -1.54 0.03 -16.49
C THR A 153 -1.25 -1.16 -15.59
N VAL A 154 -1.01 -0.91 -14.31
CA VAL A 154 -0.77 -1.95 -13.30
C VAL A 154 -1.72 -1.73 -12.13
N VAL A 155 -2.48 -2.76 -11.78
CA VAL A 155 -3.21 -2.82 -10.51
C VAL A 155 -2.45 -3.77 -9.60
N SER A 156 -1.85 -3.27 -8.53
CA SER A 156 -1.02 -4.08 -7.64
C SER A 156 -1.32 -3.82 -6.18
N GLY A 157 -0.93 -4.72 -5.29
CA GLY A 157 -1.09 -4.49 -3.86
C GLY A 157 -0.83 -5.72 -2.99
N THR A 158 -1.18 -5.60 -1.71
CA THR A 158 -1.16 -6.71 -0.76
C THR A 158 -2.50 -7.46 -0.72
N ALA A 159 -3.54 -6.91 -1.37
CA ALA A 159 -4.84 -7.54 -1.44
C ALA A 159 -4.81 -8.79 -2.34
N SER A 160 -5.77 -9.70 -2.14
CA SER A 160 -5.90 -10.90 -2.95
C SER A 160 -6.23 -10.57 -4.41
N PHE A 161 -5.95 -11.51 -5.32
CA PHE A 161 -6.30 -11.36 -6.74
C PHE A 161 -7.78 -11.02 -6.97
N ASP A 162 -8.70 -11.56 -6.16
CA ASP A 162 -10.14 -11.23 -6.29
C ASP A 162 -10.43 -9.76 -6.01
N ARG A 163 -9.71 -9.17 -5.04
CA ARG A 163 -9.79 -7.73 -4.72
C ARG A 163 -9.12 -6.88 -5.79
N LEU A 164 -7.97 -7.31 -6.31
CA LEU A 164 -7.32 -6.66 -7.45
C LEU A 164 -8.24 -6.67 -8.68
N THR A 165 -8.91 -7.79 -8.95
CA THR A 165 -9.88 -7.94 -10.03
C THR A 165 -11.09 -7.03 -9.82
N THR A 166 -11.57 -6.90 -8.58
CA THR A 166 -12.65 -5.96 -8.25
C THR A 166 -12.25 -4.52 -8.59
N MET A 167 -11.06 -4.09 -8.17
CA MET A 167 -10.51 -2.77 -8.53
C MET A 167 -10.38 -2.61 -10.05
N ALA A 168 -9.76 -3.57 -10.73
CA ALA A 168 -9.56 -3.55 -12.18
C ALA A 168 -10.88 -3.47 -12.96
N SER A 169 -11.93 -4.13 -12.47
CA SER A 169 -13.27 -4.10 -13.09
C SER A 169 -13.97 -2.76 -12.97
N ALA A 170 -13.65 -1.98 -11.92
CA ALA A 170 -14.21 -0.65 -11.71
C ALA A 170 -13.49 0.44 -12.53
N LEU A 171 -12.31 0.15 -13.10
CA LEU A 171 -11.50 1.15 -13.80
C LEU A 171 -12.18 1.65 -15.08
N LYS A 172 -12.42 2.96 -15.13
CA LYS A 172 -12.76 3.69 -16.35
C LYS A 172 -11.53 4.38 -16.91
N MET A 173 -11.31 4.13 -18.20
CA MET A 173 -10.21 4.68 -19.00
C MET A 173 -10.78 5.84 -19.80
N ALA A 174 -10.46 7.07 -19.41
CA ALA A 174 -10.95 8.28 -20.05
C ALA A 174 -9.89 9.38 -20.08
#